data_AF-A0A975RTG2-F1
#
_entry.id   AF-A0A975RTG2-F1
#
_cell.length_a   1.000
_cell.length_b   1.000
_cell.length_c   1.000
_cell.angle_alpha   90.00
_cell.angle_beta   90.00
_cell.angle_gamma   90.00
#
_symmetry.space_group_name_H-M   'P 1'
#
loop_
_entity.id
_entity.type
_entity.pdbx_description
1 polymer ?
#
loop_
_entity_poly.entity_id
_entity_poly.type
_entity_poly.pdbx_seq_one_letter_code
_entity_poly.pdbx_strand_id
1 'polypeptide(L)'
;MIRVALRKIVPWVAGPFLIVAAHAQPDNAPYELQERCARQAAQTFQKEWGGNAVSTNKAHVVANYESHYSPRFDKCFYLEISTTVPRAALDKTNFNTLRLYDLNENKQYGTFIEAAPLHVCKVQDTPCSSEAEWRVLVKSFMEE
;
A
#
# COMPACT_ATOMS: atom_id res chain seq x y z
N MET A 1 -24.18 33.63 -79.11
CA MET A 1 -23.88 32.24 -78.70
C MET A 1 -23.49 32.22 -77.24
N ILE A 2 -23.80 31.13 -76.53
CA ILE A 2 -23.32 30.72 -75.19
C ILE A 2 -24.09 31.35 -74.01
N ARG A 3 -24.57 30.64 -72.99
CA ARG A 3 -25.13 29.29 -72.73
C ARG A 3 -25.70 29.44 -71.30
N VAL A 4 -26.94 29.01 -71.08
CA VAL A 4 -27.52 28.88 -69.74
C VAL A 4 -26.76 27.80 -68.97
N ALA A 5 -26.31 28.10 -67.74
CA ALA A 5 -25.68 27.12 -66.86
C ALA A 5 -26.53 26.93 -65.60
N LEU A 6 -27.38 25.89 -65.62
CA LEU A 6 -27.96 25.31 -64.41
C LEU A 6 -26.83 24.67 -63.58
N ARG A 7 -26.64 25.11 -62.33
CA ARG A 7 -25.87 24.35 -61.34
C ARG A 7 -26.82 23.45 -60.55
N LYS A 8 -26.47 22.17 -60.56
CA LYS A 8 -27.22 21.03 -60.05
C LYS A 8 -27.19 21.00 -58.52
N ILE A 9 -28.32 20.63 -57.93
CA ILE A 9 -28.50 20.31 -56.51
C ILE A 9 -27.71 19.03 -56.21
N VAL A 10 -26.90 19.04 -55.15
CA VAL A 10 -26.16 17.87 -54.66
C VAL A 10 -27.03 17.15 -53.63
N PRO A 11 -27.29 15.84 -53.76
CA PRO A 11 -28.03 15.10 -52.76
C PRO A 11 -27.10 14.74 -51.58
N TRP A 12 -27.61 14.93 -50.37
CA TRP A 12 -27.00 14.44 -49.14
C TRP A 12 -27.07 12.91 -49.12
N VAL A 13 -25.93 12.23 -48.96
CA VAL A 13 -25.88 10.78 -48.76
C VAL A 13 -25.98 10.51 -47.26
N ALA A 14 -27.14 10.04 -46.80
CA ALA A 14 -27.32 9.52 -45.46
C ALA A 14 -26.66 8.14 -45.37
N GLY A 15 -25.53 8.05 -44.68
CA GLY A 15 -24.88 6.78 -44.33
C GLY A 15 -25.40 6.24 -43.00
N PRO A 16 -25.59 4.91 -42.85
CA PRO A 16 -26.11 4.32 -41.62
C PRO A 16 -25.07 4.40 -40.49
N PHE A 17 -25.43 5.05 -39.38
CA PHE A 17 -24.68 5.01 -38.13
C PHE A 17 -24.77 3.59 -37.53
N LEU A 18 -23.69 2.83 -37.62
CA LEU A 18 -23.50 1.63 -36.81
C LEU A 18 -23.19 2.05 -35.37
N ILE A 19 -24.18 1.94 -34.48
CA ILE A 19 -23.99 2.14 -33.04
C ILE A 19 -23.34 0.86 -32.50
N VAL A 20 -22.02 0.89 -32.31
CA VAL A 20 -21.30 -0.15 -31.55
C VAL A 20 -21.56 0.09 -30.06
N ALA A 21 -22.39 -0.74 -29.45
CA ALA A 21 -22.56 -0.76 -28.00
C ALA A 21 -21.34 -1.45 -27.36
N ALA A 22 -20.31 -0.64 -27.04
CA ALA A 22 -19.21 -1.08 -26.19
C ALA A 22 -19.74 -1.27 -24.76
N HIS A 23 -19.85 -2.52 -24.34
CA HIS A 23 -20.14 -2.91 -22.97
C HIS A 23 -18.82 -2.85 -22.20
N ALA A 24 -18.63 -1.82 -21.39
CA ALA A 24 -17.50 -1.75 -20.48
C ALA A 24 -17.61 -2.89 -19.45
N GLN A 25 -16.63 -3.79 -19.43
CA GLN A 25 -16.51 -4.76 -18.34
C GLN A 25 -16.20 -4.02 -17.03
N PRO A 26 -16.68 -4.52 -15.88
CA PRO A 26 -16.33 -3.93 -14.59
C PRO A 26 -14.81 -3.95 -14.39
N ASP A 27 -14.24 -2.79 -14.03
CA ASP A 27 -12.82 -2.65 -13.74
C ASP A 27 -12.50 -3.29 -12.38
N ASN A 28 -12.12 -4.56 -12.41
CA ASN A 28 -11.73 -5.31 -11.22
C ASN A 28 -10.26 -5.07 -10.83
N ALA A 29 -9.52 -4.27 -11.61
CA ALA A 29 -8.08 -4.08 -11.39
C ALA A 29 -7.73 -3.59 -9.97
N PRO A 30 -8.47 -2.65 -9.33
CA PRO A 30 -8.16 -2.22 -7.97
C PRO A 30 -8.23 -3.36 -6.95
N TYR A 31 -9.22 -4.24 -7.09
CA TYR A 31 -9.39 -5.40 -6.21
C TYR A 31 -8.26 -6.41 -6.39
N GLU A 32 -7.89 -6.72 -7.64
CA GLU A 32 -6.81 -7.66 -7.95
C GLU A 32 -5.45 -7.18 -7.42
N LEU A 33 -5.19 -5.87 -7.48
CA LEU A 33 -3.98 -5.24 -6.95
C LEU A 33 -3.93 -5.34 -5.42
N GLN A 34 -5.05 -5.06 -4.75
CA GLN A 34 -5.16 -5.21 -3.30
C GLN A 34 -4.98 -6.67 -2.85
N GLU A 35 -5.61 -7.62 -3.54
CA GLU A 35 -5.49 -9.05 -3.24
C GLU A 35 -4.04 -9.54 -3.43
N ARG A 36 -3.39 -9.10 -4.52
CA ARG A 36 -1.97 -9.41 -4.75
C ARG A 36 -1.09 -8.86 -3.63
N CYS A 37 -1.33 -7.62 -3.21
CA CYS A 37 -0.59 -6.99 -2.12
C CYS A 37 -0.76 -7.75 -0.80
N ALA A 38 -2.00 -8.07 -0.43
CA ALA A 38 -2.31 -8.83 0.79
C ALA A 38 -1.62 -10.20 0.80
N ARG A 39 -1.63 -10.91 -0.35
CA ARG A 39 -0.93 -12.20 -0.49
C ARG A 39 0.58 -12.05 -0.36
N GLN A 40 1.19 -11.03 -0.95
CA GLN A 40 2.62 -10.77 -0.83
C GLN A 40 2.99 -10.46 0.63
N ALA A 41 2.22 -9.63 1.31
CA ALA A 41 2.41 -9.32 2.73
C ALA A 41 2.32 -10.57 3.61
N ALA A 42 1.32 -11.42 3.39
CA ALA A 42 1.18 -12.68 4.12
C ALA A 42 2.39 -13.62 3.91
N GLN A 43 2.88 -13.72 2.68
CA GLN A 43 4.06 -14.52 2.35
C GLN A 43 5.33 -13.96 2.99
N THR A 44 5.53 -12.64 2.95
CA THR A 44 6.65 -11.96 3.60
C THR A 44 6.62 -12.20 5.11
N PHE A 45 5.49 -11.95 5.76
CA PHE A 45 5.33 -12.16 7.19
C PHE A 45 5.59 -13.61 7.60
N GLN A 46 5.03 -14.58 6.87
CA GLN A 46 5.24 -16.00 7.14
C GLN A 46 6.71 -16.41 6.98
N LYS A 47 7.43 -15.83 6.01
CA LYS A 47 8.86 -16.10 5.78
C LYS A 47 9.73 -15.53 6.89
N GLU A 48 9.43 -14.33 7.37
CA GLU A 48 10.24 -13.61 8.35
C GLU A 48 9.98 -14.09 9.79
N TRP A 49 8.70 -14.29 10.13
CA TRP A 49 8.29 -14.56 11.51
C TRP A 49 7.91 -16.02 11.75
N GLY A 50 7.55 -16.78 10.71
CA GLY A 50 7.07 -18.16 10.83
C GLY A 50 5.69 -18.31 11.52
N GLY A 51 5.15 -17.23 12.08
CA GLY A 51 3.90 -17.14 12.81
C GLY A 51 3.85 -15.86 13.65
N ASN A 52 2.82 -15.72 14.50
CA ASN A 52 2.55 -14.45 15.19
C ASN A 52 3.35 -14.27 16.49
N ALA A 53 4.10 -15.28 16.91
CA ALA A 53 4.87 -15.22 18.15
C ALA A 53 6.13 -16.08 18.08
N VAL A 54 7.24 -15.51 18.55
CA VAL A 54 8.53 -16.19 18.67
C VAL A 54 8.97 -16.10 20.13
N SER A 55 9.13 -17.26 20.77
CA SER A 55 9.62 -17.34 22.16
C SER A 55 11.06 -17.81 22.19
N THR A 56 11.90 -17.07 22.88
CA THR A 56 13.26 -17.49 23.26
C THR A 56 13.38 -17.56 24.77
N ASN A 57 14.53 -18.04 25.26
CA ASN A 57 14.87 -17.99 26.69
C ASN A 57 15.03 -16.56 27.22
N LYS A 58 15.27 -15.57 26.36
CA LYS A 58 15.50 -14.17 26.75
C LYS A 58 14.26 -13.29 26.64
N ALA A 59 13.42 -13.53 25.63
CA ALA A 59 12.26 -12.70 25.34
C ALA A 59 11.14 -13.49 24.65
N HIS A 60 9.95 -12.94 24.72
CA HIS A 60 8.80 -13.33 23.93
C HIS A 60 8.48 -12.19 22.98
N VAL A 61 8.47 -12.44 21.67
CA VAL A 61 8.13 -11.44 20.66
C VAL A 61 6.79 -11.83 20.06
N VAL A 62 5.84 -10.90 20.05
CA VAL A 62 4.59 -11.03 19.31
C VAL A 62 4.70 -10.12 18.11
N ALA A 63 4.35 -10.63 16.93
CA ALA A 63 4.37 -9.89 15.69
C ALA A 63 3.03 -10.00 14.96
N ASN A 64 2.68 -8.94 14.25
CA ASN A 64 1.55 -8.86 13.35
C ASN A 64 1.92 -7.97 12.17
N TYR A 65 1.03 -7.89 11.18
CA TYR A 65 1.19 -6.98 10.08
C TYR A 65 -0.13 -6.42 9.57
N GLU A 66 -0.04 -5.30 8.86
CA GLU A 66 -1.10 -4.74 8.02
C GLU A 66 -0.54 -4.54 6.61
N SER A 67 -1.42 -4.52 5.61
CA SER A 67 -1.02 -4.28 4.22
C SER A 67 -2.05 -3.48 3.44
N HIS A 68 -1.59 -2.58 2.58
CA HIS A 68 -2.43 -1.73 1.74
C HIS A 68 -1.77 -1.50 0.39
N TYR A 69 -2.48 -1.76 -0.71
CA TYR A 69 -2.07 -1.26 -2.00
C TYR A 69 -2.55 0.19 -2.12
N SER A 70 -1.61 1.13 -2.25
CA SER A 70 -1.92 2.54 -2.44
C SER A 70 -1.91 2.89 -3.94
N PRO A 71 -3.06 3.21 -4.55
CA PRO A 71 -3.11 3.64 -5.94
C PRO A 71 -2.35 4.95 -6.18
N ARG A 72 -2.30 5.82 -5.16
CA ARG A 72 -1.56 7.10 -5.21
C ARG A 72 -0.08 6.89 -5.49
N PHE A 73 0.51 5.85 -4.91
CA PHE A 73 1.93 5.55 -5.05
C PHE A 73 2.21 4.39 -6.01
N ASP A 74 1.17 3.69 -6.48
CA ASP A 74 1.25 2.42 -7.22
C ASP A 74 2.16 1.39 -6.51
N LYS A 75 1.99 1.27 -5.19
CA LYS A 75 2.86 0.47 -4.31
C LYS A 75 2.06 -0.39 -3.34
N CYS A 76 2.63 -1.53 -2.98
CA CYS A 76 2.12 -2.39 -1.92
C CYS A 76 2.85 -2.08 -0.63
N PHE A 77 2.18 -1.41 0.30
CA PHE A 77 2.71 -1.10 1.61
C PHE A 77 2.44 -2.22 2.61
N TYR A 78 3.45 -2.52 3.41
CA TYR A 78 3.44 -3.52 4.47
C TYR A 78 3.93 -2.88 5.76
N LEU A 79 3.07 -2.92 6.77
CA LEU A 79 3.36 -2.43 8.11
C LEU A 79 3.64 -3.62 9.02
N GLU A 80 4.91 -3.86 9.34
CA GLU A 80 5.32 -4.80 10.38
C GLU A 80 5.11 -4.16 11.75
N ILE A 81 4.45 -4.91 12.65
CA ILE A 81 4.15 -4.50 14.02
C ILE A 81 4.70 -5.58 14.94
N SER A 82 5.63 -5.24 15.82
CA SER A 82 6.13 -6.20 16.81
C SER A 82 6.29 -5.61 18.19
N THR A 83 5.99 -6.44 19.19
CA THR A 83 6.19 -6.13 20.60
C THR A 83 7.08 -7.20 21.21
N THR A 84 8.24 -6.79 21.71
CA THR A 84 9.15 -7.68 22.46
C THR A 84 8.93 -7.51 23.95
N VAL A 85 8.63 -8.61 24.63
CA VAL A 85 8.45 -8.72 26.08
C VAL A 85 9.65 -9.46 26.66
N PRO A 86 10.57 -8.79 27.37
CA PRO A 86 11.69 -9.45 28.03
C PRO A 86 11.22 -10.45 29.10
N ARG A 87 11.91 -11.60 29.22
CA ARG A 87 11.63 -12.58 30.29
C ARG A 87 12.39 -12.29 31.58
N ALA A 88 13.48 -11.52 31.52
CA ALA A 88 14.27 -11.17 32.69
C ALA A 88 13.59 -10.08 33.52
N ALA A 89 13.55 -10.24 34.84
CA ALA A 89 12.84 -9.33 35.75
C ALA A 89 13.42 -7.91 35.86
N LEU A 90 14.60 -7.66 35.29
CA LEU A 90 15.34 -6.40 35.43
C LEU A 90 14.85 -5.31 34.48
N ASP A 91 14.38 -5.68 33.28
CA ASP A 91 13.88 -4.74 32.27
C ASP A 91 12.43 -5.11 31.91
N LYS A 92 11.46 -4.52 32.61
CA LYS A 92 10.02 -4.79 32.43
C LYS A 92 9.38 -4.00 31.27
N THR A 93 10.17 -3.27 30.50
CA THR A 93 9.65 -2.41 29.45
C THR A 93 9.48 -3.22 28.17
N ASN A 94 8.25 -3.26 27.66
CA ASN A 94 7.99 -3.81 26.35
C ASN A 94 8.64 -2.93 25.28
N PHE A 95 9.18 -3.55 24.24
CA PHE A 95 9.76 -2.84 23.11
C PHE A 95 8.80 -2.92 21.95
N ASN A 96 8.22 -1.77 21.57
CA ASN A 96 7.36 -1.68 20.40
C ASN A 96 8.20 -1.26 19.19
N THR A 97 8.03 -1.98 18.08
CA THR A 97 8.67 -1.67 16.81
C THR A 97 7.61 -1.68 15.71
N LEU A 98 7.53 -0.58 14.97
CA LEU A 98 6.73 -0.46 13.75
C LEU A 98 7.67 -0.19 12.58
N ARG A 99 7.48 -0.89 11.47
CA ARG A 99 8.25 -0.66 10.25
C ARG A 99 7.36 -0.68 9.04
N LEU A 100 7.43 0.38 8.24
CA LEU A 100 6.69 0.50 6.99
C LEU A 100 7.61 0.17 5.83
N TYR A 101 7.18 -0.74 4.95
CA TYR A 101 7.90 -1.17 3.76
C TYR A 101 7.04 -1.01 2.51
N ASP A 102 7.68 -0.73 1.38
CA ASP A 102 7.15 -1.05 0.05
C ASP A 102 7.65 -2.44 -0.35
N LEU A 103 6.74 -3.40 -0.48
CA LEU A 103 7.06 -4.78 -0.83
C LEU A 103 7.48 -4.96 -2.29
N ASN A 104 7.10 -4.04 -3.18
CA ASN A 104 7.46 -4.14 -4.59
C ASN A 104 8.96 -3.87 -4.79
N GLU A 105 9.48 -2.85 -4.09
CA GLU A 105 10.89 -2.44 -4.16
C GLU A 105 11.74 -2.98 -3.00
N ASN A 106 11.14 -3.67 -2.04
CA ASN A 106 11.77 -4.07 -0.78
C ASN A 106 12.45 -2.89 -0.07
N LYS A 107 11.76 -1.75 -0.02
CA LYS A 107 12.30 -0.48 0.50
C LYS A 107 11.59 -0.09 1.79
N GLN A 108 12.35 0.24 2.82
CA GLN A 108 11.80 0.72 4.09
C GLN A 108 11.49 2.22 4.02
N TYR A 109 10.26 2.59 4.36
CA TYR A 109 9.74 3.95 4.37
C TYR A 109 9.66 4.52 5.78
N GLY A 110 9.48 3.70 6.82
CA GLY A 110 9.27 4.23 8.16
C GLY A 110 9.76 3.30 9.24
N THR A 111 10.14 3.90 10.37
CA THR A 111 10.55 3.16 11.57
C THR A 111 10.12 3.90 12.82
N PHE A 112 9.45 3.18 13.69
CA PHE A 112 9.22 3.55 15.07
C PHE A 112 9.83 2.46 15.95
N ILE A 113 10.69 2.85 16.90
CA ILE A 113 11.22 1.97 17.95
C ILE A 113 11.12 2.73 19.25
N GLU A 114 10.38 2.16 20.19
CA GLU A 114 10.26 2.65 21.56
C GLU A 114 10.85 1.63 22.51
N ALA A 115 12.11 1.86 22.90
CA ALA A 115 12.86 0.95 23.75
C ALA A 115 13.96 1.66 24.54
N ALA A 116 13.70 2.08 25.78
CA ALA A 116 14.69 2.85 26.55
C ALA A 116 16.07 2.16 26.60
N PRO A 117 17.19 2.85 26.28
CA PRO A 117 17.30 4.28 25.95
C PRO A 117 17.14 4.63 24.45
N LEU A 118 16.91 3.65 23.59
CA LEU A 118 16.70 3.80 22.15
C LEU A 118 15.29 4.33 21.83
N HIS A 119 15.25 5.50 21.19
CA HIS A 119 14.05 6.02 20.55
C HIS A 119 14.36 6.34 19.10
N VAL A 120 13.66 5.69 18.17
CA VAL A 120 13.75 5.97 16.74
C VAL A 120 12.34 6.27 16.25
N CYS A 121 12.14 7.42 15.62
CA CYS A 121 10.84 7.77 15.05
C CYS A 121 11.08 8.58 13.78
N LYS A 122 10.82 7.96 12.62
CA LYS A 122 10.88 8.63 11.33
C LYS A 122 10.02 7.96 10.27
N VAL A 123 9.54 8.75 9.34
CA VAL A 123 8.91 8.32 8.08
C VAL A 123 9.60 9.07 6.95
N GLN A 124 10.31 8.33 6.10
CA GLN A 124 11.27 8.83 5.12
C GLN A 124 12.29 9.74 5.82
N ASP A 125 12.37 10.99 5.38
CA ASP A 125 13.24 12.02 5.94
C ASP A 125 12.54 12.89 7.00
N THR A 126 11.29 12.55 7.37
CA THR A 126 10.51 13.29 8.36
C THR A 126 10.65 12.66 9.74
N PRO A 127 11.27 13.33 10.73
CA PRO A 127 11.36 12.84 12.09
C PRO A 127 10.01 12.99 12.82
N CYS A 128 9.83 12.22 13.89
CA CYS A 128 8.70 12.33 14.81
C CYS A 128 9.17 12.06 16.25
N SER A 129 8.26 12.18 17.22
CA SER A 129 8.55 12.03 18.65
C SER A 129 7.71 10.98 19.37
N SER A 130 6.66 10.47 18.73
CA SER A 130 5.72 9.52 19.33
C SER A 130 5.13 8.57 18.30
N GLU A 131 4.59 7.45 18.78
CA GLU A 131 3.86 6.51 17.92
C GLU A 131 2.65 7.19 17.25
N ALA A 132 1.97 8.10 17.97
CA ALA A 132 0.81 8.83 17.44
C ALA A 132 1.21 9.72 16.25
N GLU A 133 2.30 10.47 16.36
CA GLU A 133 2.84 11.26 15.23
C GLU A 133 3.30 10.35 14.08
N TRP A 134 3.98 9.24 14.41
CA TRP A 134 4.39 8.26 13.41
C TRP A 134 3.20 7.72 12.62
N ARG A 135 2.11 7.37 13.32
CA ARG A 135 0.85 6.89 12.71
C ARG A 135 0.22 7.93 11.80
N VAL A 136 0.20 9.20 12.19
CA VAL A 136 -0.28 10.30 11.34
C VAL A 136 0.54 10.40 10.05
N LEU A 137 1.88 10.30 10.14
CA LEU A 137 2.76 10.37 8.96
C LEU A 137 2.58 9.19 8.01
N VAL A 138 2.27 7.99 8.52
CA VAL A 138 2.08 6.82 7.65
C VAL A 138 0.69 6.70 7.01
N LYS A 139 -0.31 7.47 7.47
CA LYS A 139 -1.69 7.40 6.95
C LYS A 139 -1.75 7.50 5.43
N SER A 140 -1.00 8.43 4.83
CA SER A 140 -1.01 8.60 3.37
C SER A 140 -0.57 7.35 2.61
N PHE A 141 0.22 6.46 3.23
CA PHE A 141 0.66 5.21 2.59
C PHE A 141 -0.26 4.03 2.89
N MET A 142 -1.05 4.07 3.97
CA MET A 142 -1.83 2.93 4.45
C MET A 142 -3.35 3.09 4.30
N GLU A 143 -3.84 4.30 4.00
CA GLU A 143 -5.29 4.61 3.92
C GLU A 143 -5.71 5.27 2.59
N GLU A 144 -4.77 5.82 1.81
CA GLU A 144 -5.01 6.49 0.52
C GLU A 144 -4.56 5.64 -0.68
#